data_AF-A0A2M7G8F9-F1
#
_entry.id   AF-A0A2M7G8F9-F1
#
_cell.length_a   1.000
_cell.length_b   1.000
_cell.length_c   1.000
_cell.angle_alpha   90.00
_cell.angle_beta   90.00
_cell.angle_gamma   90.00
#
_symmetry.space_group_name_H-M   'P 1'
#
loop_
_entity.id
_entity.type
_entity.pdbx_description
1 polymer ?
#
loop_
_entity_poly.entity_id
_entity_poly.type
_entity_poly.pdbx_seq_one_letter_code
_entity_poly.pdbx_strand_id
1 'polypeptide(L)'
;MLVNLHRLIGFVYRKTDQWTRPFIFNRQKKQVLAAYPQLRPVMEAFERRYIRVEYGAHDLSLMERIQRKIAQDERYIYGATPWVALLRLSQEIEIRPDEVFVELGCGTGHFCFFMQQVFGVQAIGIEALNTFVLNAKEMMQELSEPPSSLHFEGLQFLNLDFMHFNFSRASLFYAAWTCFPEAVRAAILEKFFRECKPGTRLLVLTHALDDPRLELKHAFETFFSWGRDVVRLYELKPA
;
A
#
# COMPACT_ATOMS: atom_id res chain seq x y z
N MET A 1 -23.96 -6.86 -35.62
CA MET A 1 -22.85 -6.48 -34.72
C MET A 1 -23.18 -6.99 -33.33
N LEU A 2 -22.58 -8.11 -32.88
CA LEU A 2 -22.67 -8.49 -31.47
C LEU A 2 -21.80 -7.52 -30.67
N VAL A 3 -22.41 -6.71 -29.82
CA VAL A 3 -21.68 -5.94 -28.81
C VAL A 3 -20.99 -6.94 -27.90
N ASN A 4 -19.66 -6.89 -27.83
CA ASN A 4 -18.89 -7.77 -26.95
C ASN A 4 -19.26 -7.43 -25.50
N LEU A 5 -20.01 -8.33 -24.85
CA LEU A 5 -20.58 -8.13 -23.51
C LEU A 5 -19.51 -7.79 -22.47
N HIS A 6 -18.30 -8.36 -22.59
CA HIS A 6 -17.18 -8.02 -21.70
C HIS A 6 -16.71 -6.59 -21.85
N ARG A 7 -16.67 -6.05 -23.10
CA ARG A 7 -16.33 -4.64 -23.33
C ARG A 7 -17.39 -3.71 -22.78
N LEU A 8 -18.67 -4.07 -22.88
CA LEU A 8 -19.77 -3.29 -22.34
C LEU A 8 -19.75 -3.28 -20.81
N ILE A 9 -19.59 -4.43 -20.17
CA ILE A 9 -19.46 -4.54 -18.71
C ILE A 9 -18.27 -3.74 -18.20
N GLY A 10 -17.10 -3.88 -18.84
CA GLY A 10 -15.91 -3.11 -18.47
C GLY A 10 -16.08 -1.60 -18.67
N PHE A 11 -16.81 -1.17 -19.70
CA PHE A 11 -17.14 0.24 -19.91
C PHE A 11 -18.09 0.79 -18.84
N VAL A 12 -19.17 0.06 -18.54
CA VAL A 12 -20.13 0.43 -17.49
C VAL A 12 -19.44 0.50 -16.14
N TYR A 13 -18.66 -0.52 -15.77
CA TYR A 13 -17.90 -0.55 -14.52
C TYR A 13 -16.97 0.66 -14.39
N ARG A 14 -16.18 0.95 -15.44
CA ARG A 14 -15.25 2.08 -15.44
C ARG A 14 -15.96 3.41 -15.31
N LYS A 15 -17.09 3.59 -16.00
CA LYS A 15 -17.92 4.80 -15.85
C LYS A 15 -18.48 4.87 -14.43
N THR A 16 -19.02 3.81 -13.86
CA THR A 16 -19.51 3.83 -12.48
C THR A 16 -18.39 4.12 -11.46
N ASP A 17 -17.19 3.57 -11.63
CA ASP A 17 -16.03 3.86 -10.76
C ASP A 17 -15.62 5.33 -10.87
N GLN A 18 -15.43 5.85 -12.08
CA GLN A 18 -15.10 7.26 -12.33
C GLN A 18 -16.07 8.23 -11.63
N TRP A 19 -17.35 7.89 -11.59
CA TRP A 19 -18.37 8.71 -10.95
C TRP A 19 -18.41 8.54 -9.43
N THR A 20 -18.23 7.33 -8.90
CA THR A 20 -18.39 7.04 -7.46
C THR A 20 -17.12 7.28 -6.64
N ARG A 21 -15.95 7.05 -7.23
CA ARG A 21 -14.64 7.16 -6.57
C ARG A 21 -14.40 8.53 -5.91
N PRO A 22 -14.74 9.68 -6.53
CA PRO A 22 -14.60 10.99 -5.87
C PRO A 22 -15.48 11.14 -4.61
N PHE A 23 -16.71 10.62 -4.61
CA PHE A 23 -17.59 10.70 -3.45
C PHE A 23 -17.08 9.86 -2.28
N ILE A 24 -16.67 8.62 -2.59
CA ILE A 24 -16.07 7.70 -1.61
C ILE A 24 -14.81 8.33 -1.03
N PHE A 25 -13.91 8.82 -1.89
CA PHE A 25 -12.67 9.46 -1.46
C PHE A 25 -12.91 10.70 -0.60
N ASN A 26 -13.85 11.58 -0.98
CA ASN A 26 -14.17 12.77 -0.19
C ASN A 26 -14.68 12.43 1.22
N ARG A 27 -15.44 11.35 1.37
CA ARG A 27 -15.86 10.85 2.69
C ARG A 27 -14.66 10.39 3.51
N GLN A 28 -13.76 9.60 2.91
CA GLN A 28 -12.53 9.14 3.58
C GLN A 28 -11.65 10.32 3.98
N LYS A 29 -11.44 11.28 3.07
CA LYS A 29 -10.67 12.51 3.28
C LYS A 29 -11.20 13.31 4.45
N LYS A 30 -12.51 13.51 4.58
CA LYS A 30 -13.09 14.21 5.74
C LYS A 30 -12.76 13.51 7.07
N GLN A 31 -12.85 12.18 7.12
CA GLN A 31 -12.56 11.42 8.34
C GLN A 31 -11.07 11.47 8.70
N VAL A 32 -10.20 11.26 7.72
CA VAL A 32 -8.74 11.24 7.93
C VAL A 32 -8.24 12.61 8.32
N LEU A 33 -8.68 13.67 7.66
CA LEU A 33 -8.26 15.04 7.97
C LEU A 33 -8.84 15.58 9.29
N ALA A 34 -9.87 14.93 9.85
CA ALA A 34 -10.33 15.24 11.20
C ALA A 34 -9.34 14.74 12.26
N ALA A 35 -8.66 13.62 12.01
CA ALA A 35 -7.64 13.06 12.90
C ALA A 35 -6.23 13.60 12.59
N TYR A 36 -5.90 13.78 11.31
CA TYR A 36 -4.58 14.17 10.82
C TYR A 36 -4.68 15.31 9.78
N PRO A 37 -4.96 16.55 10.22
CA PRO A 37 -5.11 17.69 9.31
C PRO A 37 -3.90 17.94 8.41
N GLN A 38 -2.70 17.60 8.88
CA GLN A 38 -1.43 17.75 8.15
C GLN A 38 -1.36 16.91 6.87
N LEU A 39 -2.17 15.85 6.75
CA LEU A 39 -2.22 15.02 5.53
C LEU A 39 -2.94 15.70 4.36
N ARG A 40 -3.51 16.91 4.54
CA ARG A 40 -4.30 17.57 3.51
C ARG A 40 -3.56 17.71 2.17
N PRO A 41 -2.31 18.21 2.11
CA PRO A 41 -1.60 18.36 0.84
C PRO A 41 -1.39 17.00 0.16
N VAL A 42 -1.01 15.98 0.94
CA VAL A 42 -0.80 14.61 0.44
C VAL A 42 -2.08 14.03 -0.15
N MET A 43 -3.20 14.12 0.57
CA MET A 43 -4.48 13.60 0.09
C MET A 43 -4.99 14.36 -1.14
N GLU A 44 -4.73 15.67 -1.24
CA GLU A 44 -5.08 16.46 -2.42
C GLU A 44 -4.24 16.09 -3.64
N ALA A 45 -2.93 15.86 -3.45
CA ALA A 45 -2.06 15.39 -4.52
C ALA A 45 -2.41 13.97 -4.99
N PHE A 46 -2.79 13.10 -4.04
CA PHE A 46 -3.33 11.77 -4.34
C PHE A 46 -4.66 11.86 -5.11
N GLU A 47 -5.55 12.77 -4.72
CA GLU A 47 -6.84 12.99 -5.37
C GLU A 47 -6.65 13.40 -6.84
N ARG A 48 -5.73 14.33 -7.11
CA ARG A 48 -5.40 14.78 -8.47
C ARG A 48 -4.85 13.66 -9.34
N ARG A 49 -4.01 12.77 -8.79
CA ARG A 49 -3.33 11.70 -9.56
C ARG A 49 -4.19 10.46 -9.78
N TYR A 50 -5.03 10.08 -8.82
CA TYR A 50 -5.67 8.77 -8.82
C TYR A 50 -7.20 8.80 -8.73
N ILE A 51 -7.78 9.93 -8.31
CA ILE A 51 -9.22 10.02 -8.05
C ILE A 51 -9.93 10.82 -9.14
N ARG A 52 -9.46 12.02 -9.48
CA ARG A 52 -10.06 12.92 -10.47
C ARG A 52 -9.44 12.78 -11.86
N VAL A 53 -9.24 11.54 -12.28
CA VAL A 53 -8.62 11.17 -13.55
C VAL A 53 -9.51 10.18 -14.29
N GLU A 54 -9.37 10.11 -15.62
CA GLU A 54 -10.06 9.10 -16.41
C GLU A 54 -9.62 7.68 -16.00
N TYR A 55 -8.32 7.47 -15.78
CA TYR A 55 -7.74 6.17 -15.44
C TYR A 55 -7.22 6.19 -14.01
N GLY A 56 -7.88 5.45 -13.11
CA GLY A 56 -7.47 5.37 -11.70
C GLY A 56 -6.30 4.40 -11.47
N ALA A 57 -5.94 4.19 -10.21
CA ALA A 57 -4.84 3.28 -9.85
C ALA A 57 -5.01 1.85 -10.41
N HIS A 58 -6.23 1.30 -10.39
CA HIS A 58 -6.52 -0.01 -10.97
C HIS A 58 -6.29 -0.04 -12.48
N ASP A 59 -6.68 1.01 -13.21
CA ASP A 59 -6.46 1.13 -14.65
C ASP A 59 -4.96 1.26 -14.96
N LEU A 60 -4.23 2.11 -14.23
CA LEU A 60 -2.79 2.30 -14.40
C LEU A 60 -2.01 1.00 -14.20
N SER A 61 -2.33 0.24 -13.15
CA SER A 61 -1.76 -1.09 -12.92
C SER A 61 -2.05 -2.01 -14.10
N LEU A 62 -3.30 -2.11 -14.55
CA LEU A 62 -3.66 -2.98 -15.66
C LEU A 62 -2.94 -2.60 -16.96
N MET A 63 -2.86 -1.30 -17.27
CA MET A 63 -2.20 -0.79 -18.47
C MET A 63 -0.71 -1.15 -18.47
N GLU A 64 0.01 -0.90 -17.38
CA GLU A 64 1.44 -1.26 -17.31
C GLU A 64 1.65 -2.78 -17.40
N ARG A 65 0.81 -3.58 -16.73
CA ARG A 65 0.91 -5.04 -16.81
C ARG A 65 0.65 -5.58 -18.22
N ILE A 66 -0.28 -4.97 -18.97
CA ILE A 66 -0.51 -5.31 -20.38
C ILE A 66 0.73 -4.96 -21.21
N GLN A 67 1.28 -3.75 -21.04
CA GLN A 67 2.48 -3.29 -21.76
C GLN A 67 3.67 -4.21 -21.51
N ARG A 68 3.82 -4.68 -20.27
CA ARG A 68 4.90 -5.59 -19.84
C ARG A 68 4.60 -7.06 -20.12
N LYS A 69 3.45 -7.41 -20.68
CA LYS A 69 3.00 -8.79 -20.96
C LYS A 69 2.91 -9.68 -19.71
N ILE A 70 2.55 -9.09 -18.56
CA ILE A 70 2.37 -9.76 -17.26
C ILE A 70 0.94 -9.62 -16.72
N ALA A 71 -0.03 -9.24 -17.56
CA ALA A 71 -1.42 -9.03 -17.13
C ALA A 71 -2.11 -10.27 -16.53
N GLN A 72 -1.63 -11.46 -16.86
CA GLN A 72 -2.13 -12.74 -16.32
C GLN A 72 -1.46 -13.15 -15.01
N ASP A 73 -0.40 -12.44 -14.59
CA ASP A 73 0.30 -12.76 -13.36
C ASP A 73 -0.40 -12.07 -12.17
N GLU A 74 -1.01 -12.90 -11.33
CA GLU A 74 -1.84 -12.47 -10.20
C GLU A 74 -1.05 -11.68 -9.15
N ARG A 75 0.27 -11.90 -9.07
CA ARG A 75 1.17 -11.23 -8.12
C ARG A 75 1.19 -9.72 -8.26
N TYR A 76 0.84 -9.22 -9.44
CA TYR A 76 0.84 -7.79 -9.76
C TYR A 76 -0.57 -7.20 -9.78
N ILE A 77 -1.60 -7.96 -9.41
CA ILE A 77 -2.96 -7.42 -9.32
C ILE A 77 -2.99 -6.36 -8.22
N TYR A 78 -3.36 -5.15 -8.60
CA TYR A 78 -3.45 -4.03 -7.68
C TYR A 78 -4.71 -4.13 -6.82
N GLY A 79 -4.50 -4.08 -5.51
CA GLY A 79 -5.50 -3.74 -4.50
C GLY A 79 -5.03 -2.51 -3.72
N ALA A 80 -5.98 -1.75 -3.17
CA ALA A 80 -5.68 -0.56 -2.38
C ALA A 80 -6.08 -0.76 -0.92
N THR A 81 -5.19 -0.32 -0.03
CA THR A 81 -5.47 -0.08 1.40
C THR A 81 -6.10 1.31 1.56
N PRO A 82 -7.42 1.48 1.71
CA PRO A 82 -8.03 2.80 1.68
C PRO A 82 -7.56 3.68 2.85
N TRP A 83 -7.63 5.00 2.72
CA TRP A 83 -7.18 5.93 3.76
C TRP A 83 -7.87 5.73 5.12
N VAL A 84 -9.12 5.28 5.11
CA VAL A 84 -9.85 4.91 6.34
C VAL A 84 -9.30 3.64 7.01
N ALA A 85 -8.74 2.72 6.23
CA ALA A 85 -8.03 1.57 6.78
C ALA A 85 -6.71 2.01 7.43
N LEU A 86 -6.03 3.00 6.86
CA LEU A 86 -4.82 3.59 7.47
C LEU A 86 -5.14 4.31 8.78
N LEU A 87 -6.24 5.07 8.82
CA LEU A 87 -6.76 5.67 10.06
C LEU A 87 -7.12 4.60 11.11
N ARG A 88 -7.72 3.48 10.69
CA ARG A 88 -8.01 2.38 11.61
C ARG A 88 -6.72 1.74 12.13
N LEU A 89 -5.74 1.53 11.25
CA LEU A 89 -4.45 0.97 11.61
C LEU A 89 -3.72 1.84 12.63
N SER A 90 -3.75 3.17 12.47
CA SER A 90 -3.13 4.09 13.42
C SER A 90 -3.78 4.11 14.80
N GLN A 91 -5.01 3.61 14.92
CA GLN A 91 -5.72 3.46 16.20
C GLN A 91 -5.49 2.10 16.86
N GLU A 92 -5.18 1.09 16.06
CA GLU A 92 -5.09 -0.31 16.48
C GLU A 92 -3.64 -0.78 16.72
N ILE A 93 -2.66 -0.08 16.14
CA ILE A 93 -1.25 -0.46 16.19
C ILE A 93 -0.41 0.71 16.67
N GLU A 94 0.38 0.46 17.70
CA GLU A 94 1.45 1.36 18.11
C GLU A 94 2.59 1.33 17.07
N ILE A 95 2.89 2.47 16.47
CA ILE A 95 4.07 2.68 15.63
C ILE A 95 5.17 3.27 16.49
N ARG A 96 6.34 2.62 16.52
CA ARG A 96 7.45 3.08 17.39
C ARG A 96 8.28 4.12 16.63
N PRO A 97 8.75 5.22 17.29
CA PRO A 97 9.42 6.33 16.59
C PRO A 97 10.71 5.96 15.86
N ASP A 98 11.39 4.90 16.29
CA ASP A 98 12.64 4.39 15.72
C ASP A 98 12.43 3.32 14.63
N GLU A 99 11.18 3.05 14.26
CA GLU A 99 10.89 2.05 13.25
C GLU A 99 11.30 2.46 11.84
N VAL A 100 11.76 1.46 11.10
CA VAL A 100 11.90 1.52 9.66
C VAL A 100 10.78 0.69 9.07
N PHE A 101 9.78 1.38 8.54
CA PHE A 101 8.62 0.81 7.86
C PHE A 101 8.96 0.45 6.42
N VAL A 102 8.66 -0.78 6.02
CA VAL A 102 8.76 -1.26 4.64
C VAL A 102 7.43 -1.78 4.15
N GLU A 103 6.98 -1.28 3.01
CA GLU A 103 5.78 -1.75 2.32
C GLU A 103 6.16 -2.61 1.11
N LEU A 104 5.79 -3.88 1.14
CA LEU A 104 6.03 -4.85 0.07
C LEU A 104 4.89 -4.77 -0.97
N GLY A 105 5.15 -4.16 -2.11
CA GLY A 105 4.12 -3.86 -3.12
C GLY A 105 3.33 -2.61 -2.74
N CYS A 106 4.02 -1.48 -2.61
CA CYS A 106 3.42 -0.24 -2.08
C CYS A 106 2.41 0.43 -3.00
N GLY A 107 2.33 0.02 -4.27
CA GLY A 107 1.43 0.59 -5.25
C GLY A 107 1.55 2.11 -5.29
N THR A 108 0.44 2.80 -5.13
CA THR A 108 0.40 4.28 -5.12
C THR A 108 1.20 4.97 -3.99
N GLY A 109 1.75 4.21 -3.04
CA GLY A 109 2.69 4.69 -2.02
C GLY A 109 2.05 5.48 -0.87
N HIS A 110 0.74 5.67 -0.90
CA HIS A 110 0.04 6.54 0.05
C HIS A 110 0.09 6.05 1.50
N PHE A 111 0.30 4.74 1.74
CA PHE A 111 0.56 4.24 3.08
C PHE A 111 1.95 4.66 3.57
N CYS A 112 3.00 4.56 2.73
CA CYS A 112 4.31 5.12 3.05
C CYS A 112 4.25 6.63 3.34
N PHE A 113 3.49 7.41 2.56
CA PHE A 113 3.24 8.83 2.86
C PHE A 113 2.55 9.02 4.21
N PHE A 114 1.52 8.23 4.50
CA PHE A 114 0.82 8.27 5.79
C PHE A 114 1.78 7.97 6.94
N MET A 115 2.58 6.91 6.84
CA MET A 115 3.52 6.50 7.88
C MET A 115 4.53 7.61 8.20
N GLN A 116 5.14 8.21 7.17
CA GLN A 116 6.14 9.25 7.39
C GLN A 116 5.52 10.58 7.86
N GLN A 117 4.34 10.98 7.35
CA GLN A 117 3.72 12.26 7.72
C GLN A 117 2.95 12.23 9.05
N VAL A 118 2.50 11.05 9.49
CA VAL A 118 1.77 10.88 10.76
C VAL A 118 2.70 10.49 11.90
N PHE A 119 3.65 9.59 11.66
CA PHE A 119 4.51 9.04 12.71
C PHE A 119 5.97 9.50 12.62
N GLY A 120 6.38 10.16 11.53
CA GLY A 120 7.76 10.61 11.36
C GLY A 120 8.77 9.48 11.16
N VAL A 121 8.31 8.23 10.98
CA VAL A 121 9.19 7.07 10.80
C VAL A 121 9.79 7.04 9.41
N GLN A 122 10.93 6.35 9.28
CA GLN A 122 11.45 6.02 7.96
C GLN A 122 10.47 5.08 7.26
N ALA A 123 10.13 5.39 6.01
CA ALA A 123 9.16 4.63 5.23
C ALA A 123 9.73 4.31 3.85
N ILE A 124 9.76 3.04 3.49
CA ILE A 124 10.32 2.55 2.23
C ILE A 124 9.24 1.76 1.50
N GLY A 125 8.73 2.32 0.42
CA GLY A 125 7.81 1.65 -0.49
C GLY A 125 8.57 0.90 -1.58
N ILE A 126 8.36 -0.40 -1.69
CA ILE A 126 8.93 -1.22 -2.76
C ILE A 126 7.81 -1.59 -3.73
N GLU A 127 7.98 -1.28 -5.01
CA GLU A 127 6.97 -1.52 -6.03
C GLU A 127 7.60 -1.94 -7.36
N ALA A 128 7.07 -3.01 -7.95
CA ALA A 128 7.59 -3.54 -9.20
C ALA A 128 7.06 -2.79 -10.43
N LEU A 129 5.87 -2.17 -10.34
CA LEU A 129 5.28 -1.36 -11.39
C LEU A 129 5.86 0.06 -11.37
N ASN A 130 6.62 0.40 -12.41
CA ASN A 130 7.39 1.64 -12.44
C ASN A 130 6.50 2.89 -12.45
N THR A 131 5.31 2.81 -13.06
CA THR A 131 4.35 3.94 -13.12
C THR A 131 4.01 4.44 -11.72
N PHE A 132 3.82 3.54 -10.76
CA PHE A 132 3.50 3.92 -9.40
C PHE A 132 4.68 4.57 -8.67
N VAL A 133 5.90 4.05 -8.86
CA VAL A 133 7.11 4.63 -8.27
C VAL A 133 7.38 6.03 -8.82
N LEU A 134 7.22 6.23 -10.13
CA LEU A 134 7.35 7.55 -10.75
C LEU A 134 6.32 8.52 -10.19
N ASN A 135 5.04 8.15 -10.17
CA ASN A 135 3.98 8.99 -9.63
C ASN A 135 4.20 9.37 -8.16
N ALA A 136 4.70 8.42 -7.34
CA ALA A 136 5.00 8.68 -5.93
C ALA A 136 6.17 9.67 -5.77
N LYS A 137 7.23 9.53 -6.57
CA LYS A 137 8.37 10.46 -6.58
C LYS A 137 7.98 11.85 -7.08
N GLU A 138 7.18 11.93 -8.14
CA GLU A 138 6.64 13.21 -8.62
C GLU A 138 5.76 13.88 -7.56
N MET A 139 4.97 13.09 -6.83
CA MET A 139 4.16 13.61 -5.73
C MET A 139 5.03 14.12 -4.57
N MET A 140 6.11 13.41 -4.21
CA MET A 140 7.09 13.92 -3.23
C MET A 140 7.69 15.25 -3.67
N GLN A 141 8.11 15.34 -4.94
CA GLN A 141 8.71 16.56 -5.50
C GLN A 141 7.72 17.72 -5.47
N GLU A 142 6.50 17.53 -5.98
CA GLU A 142 5.45 18.56 -5.95
C GLU A 142 5.16 19.04 -4.53
N LEU A 143 5.08 18.12 -3.58
CA LEU A 143 4.74 18.44 -2.19
C LEU A 143 5.89 19.09 -1.42
N SER A 144 7.13 18.91 -1.87
CA SER A 144 8.32 19.56 -1.29
C SER A 144 8.42 21.03 -1.67
N GLU A 145 7.77 21.43 -2.76
CA GLU A 145 7.75 22.81 -3.24
C GLU A 145 6.59 23.61 -2.60
N PRO A 146 6.63 24.96 -2.65
CA PRO A 146 5.51 25.79 -2.24
C PRO A 146 4.23 25.46 -3.02
N PRO A 147 3.04 25.53 -2.39
CA PRO A 147 2.78 26.09 -1.07
C PRO A 147 2.85 25.08 0.09
N SER A 148 3.07 23.78 -0.16
CA SER A 148 3.03 22.77 0.89
C SER A 148 4.33 22.66 1.68
N SER A 149 5.47 22.76 1.01
CA SER A 149 6.82 22.72 1.61
C SER A 149 6.99 21.55 2.60
N LEU A 150 6.44 20.38 2.28
CA LEU A 150 6.52 19.20 3.14
C LEU A 150 7.92 18.57 3.05
N HIS A 151 8.41 18.10 4.19
CA HIS A 151 9.67 17.39 4.26
C HIS A 151 9.44 15.87 4.25
N PHE A 152 10.13 15.20 3.33
CA PHE A 152 10.06 13.74 3.14
C PHE A 152 11.39 13.06 3.47
N GLU A 153 12.16 13.61 4.41
CA GLU A 153 13.33 12.92 4.95
C GLU A 153 12.89 11.56 5.53
N GLY A 154 13.60 10.50 5.16
CA GLY A 154 13.27 9.12 5.53
C GLY A 154 12.19 8.43 4.68
N LEU A 155 11.56 9.11 3.70
CA LEU A 155 10.63 8.49 2.75
C LEU A 155 11.34 8.11 1.45
N GLN A 156 11.22 6.84 1.02
CA GLN A 156 11.85 6.34 -0.20
C GLN A 156 10.89 5.45 -0.99
N PHE A 157 10.93 5.56 -2.33
CA PHE A 157 10.23 4.65 -3.24
C PHE A 157 11.23 3.98 -4.19
N LEU A 158 11.24 2.64 -4.16
CA LEU A 158 12.16 1.80 -4.91
C LEU A 158 11.40 1.03 -5.98
N ASN A 159 11.79 1.21 -7.25
CA ASN A 159 11.34 0.33 -8.32
C ASN A 159 12.21 -0.94 -8.30
N LEU A 160 11.76 -1.94 -7.53
CA LEU A 160 12.56 -3.10 -7.19
C LEU A 160 11.66 -4.31 -6.95
N ASP A 161 12.16 -5.51 -7.26
CA ASP A 161 11.61 -6.75 -6.71
C ASP A 161 11.96 -6.82 -5.22
N PHE A 162 10.96 -6.89 -4.34
CA PHE A 162 11.20 -6.92 -2.90
C PHE A 162 12.11 -8.07 -2.44
N MET A 163 12.25 -9.14 -3.21
CA MET A 163 13.19 -10.23 -2.90
C MET A 163 14.66 -9.77 -2.96
N HIS A 164 14.96 -8.70 -3.68
CA HIS A 164 16.28 -8.07 -3.76
C HIS A 164 16.53 -7.01 -2.68
N PHE A 165 15.52 -6.63 -1.90
CA PHE A 165 15.69 -5.70 -0.78
C PHE A 165 16.36 -6.39 0.41
N ASN A 166 17.21 -5.70 1.17
CA ASN A 166 17.80 -6.25 2.41
C ASN A 166 16.81 -6.08 3.58
N PHE A 167 16.21 -7.19 4.03
CA PHE A 167 15.17 -7.17 5.07
C PHE A 167 15.73 -6.81 6.45
N SER A 168 17.04 -6.96 6.69
CA SER A 168 17.69 -6.61 7.95
C SER A 168 17.64 -5.11 8.28
N ARG A 169 17.26 -4.28 7.30
CA ARG A 169 17.15 -2.82 7.43
C ARG A 169 15.83 -2.37 8.07
N ALA A 170 14.84 -3.25 8.16
CA ALA A 170 13.50 -2.90 8.58
C ALA A 170 13.11 -3.54 9.92
N SER A 171 12.23 -2.85 10.62
CA SER A 171 11.68 -3.29 11.91
C SER A 171 10.16 -3.46 11.87
N LEU A 172 9.50 -2.90 10.85
CA LEU A 172 8.07 -3.09 10.60
C LEU A 172 7.82 -3.29 9.10
N PHE A 173 7.22 -4.43 8.74
CA PHE A 173 6.81 -4.73 7.37
C PHE A 173 5.30 -4.65 7.22
N TYR A 174 4.83 -4.24 6.04
CA TYR A 174 3.46 -4.42 5.60
C TYR A 174 3.41 -5.15 4.26
N ALA A 175 2.54 -6.14 4.14
CA ALA A 175 2.28 -6.85 2.89
C ALA A 175 0.78 -7.12 2.69
N ALA A 176 0.18 -6.43 1.72
CA ALA A 176 -1.15 -6.75 1.20
C ALA A 176 -1.09 -7.95 0.23
N TRP A 177 -0.65 -9.10 0.74
CA TRP A 177 -0.30 -10.27 -0.07
C TRP A 177 -1.48 -11.16 -0.48
N THR A 178 -2.68 -10.58 -0.59
CA THR A 178 -3.93 -11.27 -0.89
C THR A 178 -3.84 -12.10 -2.18
N CYS A 179 -3.22 -11.53 -3.22
CA CYS A 179 -3.04 -12.16 -4.53
C CYS A 179 -1.65 -12.80 -4.73
N PHE A 180 -0.78 -12.81 -3.72
CA PHE A 180 0.51 -13.48 -3.85
C PHE A 180 0.32 -14.99 -3.80
N PRO A 181 0.83 -15.78 -4.76
CA PRO A 181 0.85 -17.23 -4.67
C PRO A 181 1.56 -17.70 -3.41
N GLU A 182 1.18 -18.87 -2.93
CA GLU A 182 1.76 -19.48 -1.72
C GLU A 182 3.29 -19.54 -1.77
N ALA A 183 3.86 -19.94 -2.91
CA ALA A 183 5.31 -19.99 -3.11
C ALA A 183 6.00 -18.62 -2.91
N VAL A 184 5.34 -17.51 -3.28
CA VAL A 184 5.87 -16.16 -3.07
C VAL A 184 5.78 -15.79 -1.59
N ARG A 185 4.65 -16.06 -0.93
CA ARG A 185 4.48 -15.80 0.51
C ARG A 185 5.51 -16.59 1.33
N ALA A 186 5.71 -17.87 1.00
CA ALA A 186 6.74 -18.71 1.62
C ALA A 186 8.15 -18.16 1.41
N ALA A 187 8.48 -17.70 0.20
CA ALA A 187 9.79 -17.10 -0.08
C ALA A 187 10.02 -15.79 0.71
N ILE A 188 8.99 -14.95 0.85
CA ILE A 188 9.03 -13.74 1.68
C ILE A 188 9.28 -14.11 3.14
N LEU A 189 8.56 -15.11 3.68
CA LEU A 189 8.72 -15.55 5.05
C LEU A 189 10.12 -16.12 5.32
N GLU A 190 10.63 -16.99 4.45
CA GLU A 190 11.98 -17.54 4.60
C GLU A 190 13.06 -16.45 4.52
N LYS A 191 12.86 -15.43 3.67
CA LYS A 191 13.73 -14.25 3.65
C LYS A 191 13.61 -13.43 4.94
N PHE A 192 12.40 -13.22 5.45
CA PHE A 192 12.11 -12.54 6.70
C PHE A 192 12.80 -13.24 7.88
N PHE A 193 12.66 -14.55 8.02
CA PHE A 193 13.30 -15.31 9.11
C PHE A 193 14.81 -15.32 9.03
N ARG A 194 15.38 -15.29 7.82
CA ARG A 194 16.83 -15.30 7.62
C ARG A 194 17.48 -13.95 7.91
N GLU A 195 16.81 -12.84 7.61
CA GLU A 195 17.44 -11.51 7.57
C GLU A 195 16.95 -10.56 8.67
N CYS A 196 15.73 -10.72 9.18
CA CYS A 196 15.18 -9.84 10.21
C CYS A 196 15.72 -10.17 11.59
N LYS A 197 15.74 -9.16 12.46
CA LYS A 197 16.14 -9.31 13.87
C LYS A 197 14.93 -9.75 14.69
N PRO A 198 15.12 -10.47 15.81
CA PRO A 198 14.06 -10.66 16.80
C PRO A 198 13.41 -9.32 17.17
N GLY A 199 12.09 -9.33 17.36
CA GLY A 199 11.29 -8.13 17.60
C GLY A 199 10.88 -7.38 16.32
N THR A 200 11.37 -7.75 15.14
CA THR A 200 10.83 -7.22 13.87
C THR A 200 9.36 -7.65 13.72
N ARG A 201 8.53 -6.69 13.31
CA ARG A 201 7.07 -6.86 13.20
C ARG A 201 6.64 -7.01 11.74
N LEU A 202 5.60 -7.79 11.51
CA LEU A 202 5.05 -8.08 10.18
C LEU A 202 3.52 -7.93 10.20
N LEU A 203 3.03 -6.96 9.42
CA LEU A 203 1.62 -6.74 9.15
C LEU A 203 1.22 -7.38 7.84
N VAL A 204 0.25 -8.28 7.92
CA VAL A 204 -0.23 -9.04 6.76
C VAL A 204 -1.75 -9.09 6.70
N LEU A 205 -2.27 -9.18 5.49
CA LEU A 205 -3.70 -9.28 5.20
C LEU A 205 -4.10 -10.67 4.72
N THR A 206 -5.38 -11.03 4.83
CA THR A 206 -5.97 -12.23 4.25
C THR A 206 -5.46 -13.54 4.86
N HIS A 207 -4.23 -13.93 4.53
CA HIS A 207 -3.63 -15.22 4.88
C HIS A 207 -3.00 -15.13 6.27
N ALA A 208 -3.56 -15.86 7.22
CA ALA A 208 -2.96 -16.03 8.54
C ALA A 208 -1.64 -16.81 8.43
N LEU A 209 -0.76 -16.59 9.39
CA LEU A 209 0.52 -17.28 9.50
C LEU A 209 0.48 -18.21 10.69
N ASP A 210 0.86 -19.45 10.45
CA ASP A 210 1.05 -20.47 11.47
C ASP A 210 2.49 -20.93 11.41
N ASP A 211 3.37 -20.17 12.07
CA ASP A 211 4.79 -20.49 12.18
C ASP A 211 5.24 -20.28 13.63
N PRO A 212 5.91 -21.28 14.26
CA PRO A 212 6.31 -21.20 15.66
C PRO A 212 7.31 -20.07 15.94
N ARG A 213 8.03 -19.56 14.93
CA ARG A 213 8.96 -18.42 15.04
C ARG A 213 8.24 -17.09 15.19
N LEU A 214 6.93 -17.03 14.90
CA LEU A 214 6.11 -15.82 15.00
C LEU A 214 5.20 -15.86 16.22
N GLU A 215 4.96 -14.69 16.81
CA GLU A 215 3.92 -14.46 17.82
C GLU A 215 2.87 -13.52 17.22
N LEU A 216 1.59 -13.93 17.21
CA LEU A 216 0.49 -13.04 16.85
C LEU A 216 0.25 -12.05 18.00
N LYS A 217 0.53 -10.76 17.78
CA LYS A 217 0.39 -9.71 18.80
C LYS A 217 -0.97 -9.04 18.77
N HIS A 218 -1.55 -8.85 17.58
CA HIS A 218 -2.83 -8.18 17.41
C HIS A 218 -3.53 -8.58 16.11
N ALA A 219 -4.85 -8.49 16.08
CA ALA A 219 -5.63 -8.66 14.87
C ALA A 219 -6.92 -7.82 14.92
N PHE A 220 -7.29 -7.21 13.80
CA PHE A 220 -8.53 -6.44 13.67
C PHE A 220 -9.06 -6.47 12.24
N GLU A 221 -10.37 -6.29 12.10
CA GLU A 221 -11.05 -6.22 10.81
C GLU A 221 -11.15 -4.76 10.32
N THR A 222 -10.99 -4.55 9.02
CA THR A 222 -11.28 -3.27 8.35
C THR A 222 -11.64 -3.49 6.87
N PHE A 223 -11.94 -2.41 6.15
CA PHE A 223 -12.33 -2.46 4.73
C PHE A 223 -11.15 -2.11 3.81
N PHE A 224 -10.97 -2.94 2.78
CA PHE A 224 -10.02 -2.79 1.68
C PHE A 224 -10.75 -2.61 0.34
N SER A 225 -10.02 -2.37 -0.74
CA SER A 225 -10.64 -2.25 -2.08
C SER A 225 -11.33 -3.52 -2.56
N TRP A 226 -11.00 -4.69 -1.98
CA TRP A 226 -11.61 -5.99 -2.29
C TRP A 226 -12.67 -6.43 -1.28
N GLY A 227 -12.99 -5.61 -0.27
CA GLY A 227 -13.98 -5.93 0.76
C GLY A 227 -13.40 -5.94 2.17
N ARG A 228 -14.08 -6.60 3.11
CA ARG A 228 -13.60 -6.72 4.48
C ARG A 228 -12.50 -7.75 4.59
N ASP A 229 -11.47 -7.44 5.36
CA ASP A 229 -10.37 -8.35 5.64
C ASP A 229 -9.79 -8.10 7.04
N VAL A 230 -9.00 -9.06 7.53
CA VAL A 230 -8.35 -9.02 8.83
C VAL A 230 -6.88 -8.66 8.67
N VAL A 231 -6.49 -7.56 9.29
CA VAL A 231 -5.09 -7.18 9.51
C VAL A 231 -4.56 -8.00 10.67
N ARG A 232 -3.39 -8.63 10.50
CA ARG A 232 -2.72 -9.39 11.56
C ARG A 232 -1.31 -8.87 11.76
N LEU A 233 -0.98 -8.53 12.99
CA LEU A 233 0.34 -8.10 13.42
C LEU A 233 1.07 -9.27 14.07
N TYR A 234 2.14 -9.74 13.44
CA TYR A 234 3.05 -10.72 14.00
C TYR A 234 4.35 -10.05 14.46
N GLU A 235 5.01 -10.64 15.44
CA GLU A 235 6.36 -10.28 15.88
C GLU A 235 7.27 -11.50 15.79
N LEU A 236 8.49 -11.31 15.29
CA LEU A 236 9.51 -12.35 15.23
C LEU A 236 10.06 -12.63 16.63
N LYS A 237 9.92 -13.87 17.09
CA LYS A 237 10.41 -14.28 18.42
C LYS A 237 11.95 -14.27 18.47
N PRO A 238 12.52 -14.12 19.68
CA PRO A 238 13.91 -14.51 19.93
C PRO A 238 14.14 -15.96 19.49
N ALA A 239 15.30 -16.20 18.87
CA ALA A 239 15.79 -17.55 18.55
C ALA A 239 16.14 -18.34 19.82
#